data_AF-A0A3D4V180-F1
#
_entry.id   AF-A0A3D4V180-F1
#
_cell.length_a   1.000
_cell.length_b   1.000
_cell.length_c   1.000
_cell.angle_alpha   90.00
_cell.angle_beta   90.00
_cell.angle_gamma   90.00
#
_symmetry.space_group_name_H-M   'P 1'
#
loop_
_entity.id
_entity.type
_entity.pdbx_description
1 polymer ?
#
loop_
_entity_poly.entity_id
_entity_poly.type
_entity_poly.pdbx_seq_one_letter_code
_entity_poly.pdbx_strand_id
1 'polypeptide(L)'
;MPVINIKNLDFKTQNEIKVDTKVKISDIDNNSSASEVYKSRRSYRAQVNKANLPVTNKNKNNISLRNQLDLWYKEIFYGKKDYANRLITVNFNDSNFKTIGGTNIVALNFVVDAIENFLLQFNSDRKSHPKSSLNDLKIIRGYSQPQNYDMYFQSLYQQFFNDVLDDIKFTNKIKNINDFINLFYLWSLTTNDPITKVGFDKSLKYNIYNTGFAVDFFTINNEKDKEKILNDPRYASLNYVAKINGLKIDPNYPGRLIADIETQVLLEKYVSKYFPKAETEQLPELIYQNYFIRRNFYASSESLISDFLEKIINIYNSFIKRYQYRAEFSANGDLSQRFAKKFNTNKIIREKASINNFFTVNDGGQEIITKKAVNIYAKFRMKEENVELSKSEISVLLNNMNSLSKIDSSTKYVQNSKFNQEKFLLQSQSINYLESFLFTKNNVDKNNTRDFIYFWNRGREYKDKFTSFSNDEALLSYLLASLDAKRIKCSGVHQMESGLFMPCKSHETYKSLTGGY
;
A
#
# COMPACT_ATOMS: atom_id res chain seq x y z
N MET A 1 -4.85 -34.19 -12.71
CA MET A 1 -5.92 -33.49 -13.47
C MET A 1 -6.07 -34.13 -14.83
N PRO A 2 -7.29 -34.35 -15.35
CA PRO A 2 -7.46 -34.85 -16.71
C PRO A 2 -6.81 -33.86 -17.70
N VAL A 3 -6.00 -34.40 -18.62
CA VAL A 3 -5.43 -33.64 -19.74
C VAL A 3 -6.59 -33.22 -20.63
N ILE A 4 -7.15 -32.03 -20.40
CA ILE A 4 -8.15 -31.45 -21.29
C ILE A 4 -7.45 -31.26 -22.63
N ASN A 5 -7.86 -32.00 -23.65
CA ASN A 5 -7.33 -31.85 -25.00
C ASN A 5 -7.76 -30.48 -25.56
N ILE A 6 -6.87 -29.50 -25.39
CA ILE A 6 -7.11 -28.08 -25.68
C ILE A 6 -7.45 -27.88 -27.17
N LYS A 7 -7.02 -28.79 -28.06
CA LYS A 7 -7.31 -28.75 -29.51
C LYS A 7 -8.81 -28.88 -29.81
N ASN A 8 -9.61 -29.44 -28.89
CA ASN A 8 -11.06 -29.64 -29.07
C ASN A 8 -11.93 -28.54 -28.44
N LEU A 9 -11.34 -27.51 -27.83
CA LEU A 9 -12.07 -26.31 -27.43
C LEU A 9 -12.30 -25.45 -28.67
N ASP A 10 -13.26 -25.88 -29.49
CA ASP A 10 -13.78 -25.11 -30.61
C ASP A 10 -14.58 -23.93 -30.03
N PHE A 11 -13.88 -22.84 -29.76
CA PHE A 11 -14.52 -21.57 -29.50
C PHE A 11 -15.15 -21.16 -30.82
N LYS A 12 -16.45 -21.47 -30.99
CA LYS A 12 -17.21 -20.97 -32.14
C LYS A 12 -16.85 -19.50 -32.31
N THR A 13 -16.29 -19.18 -33.49
CA THR A 13 -16.02 -17.80 -33.90
C THR A 13 -17.24 -16.94 -33.60
N GLN A 14 -17.03 -15.70 -33.16
CA GLN A 14 -18.04 -14.74 -32.64
C GLN A 14 -19.33 -14.54 -33.48
N ASN A 15 -19.47 -15.18 -34.64
CA ASN A 15 -20.59 -15.07 -35.57
C ASN A 15 -21.93 -15.64 -35.07
N GLU A 16 -21.99 -16.39 -33.96
CA GLU A 16 -23.27 -16.98 -33.48
C GLU A 16 -23.89 -16.30 -32.24
N ILE A 17 -23.23 -15.31 -31.62
CA ILE A 17 -23.78 -14.63 -30.42
C ILE A 17 -24.32 -13.25 -30.84
N LYS A 18 -25.65 -13.10 -30.94
CA LYS A 18 -26.37 -11.84 -31.30
C LYS A 18 -26.32 -10.72 -30.24
N VAL A 19 -25.49 -10.84 -29.21
CA VAL A 19 -25.23 -9.76 -28.26
C VAL A 19 -24.02 -8.99 -28.76
N ASP A 20 -24.10 -7.66 -28.87
CA ASP A 20 -22.95 -6.81 -29.24
C ASP A 20 -21.86 -6.97 -28.17
N THR A 21 -20.99 -7.96 -28.36
CA THR A 21 -19.94 -8.38 -27.42
C THR A 21 -18.69 -7.52 -27.54
N LYS A 22 -18.67 -6.59 -28.50
CA LYS A 22 -17.57 -5.66 -28.70
C LYS A 22 -17.57 -4.61 -27.59
N VAL A 23 -16.39 -4.39 -27.03
CA VAL A 23 -16.15 -3.29 -26.10
C VAL A 23 -16.06 -2.02 -26.92
N LYS A 24 -16.82 -0.99 -26.56
CA LYS A 24 -16.72 0.35 -27.15
C LYS A 24 -16.12 1.30 -26.13
N ILE A 25 -15.01 1.93 -26.49
CA ILE A 25 -14.32 2.90 -25.65
C ILE A 25 -14.36 4.26 -26.32
N SER A 26 -14.82 5.28 -25.59
CA SER A 26 -14.77 6.65 -26.10
C SER A 26 -13.32 7.10 -26.21
N ASP A 27 -12.94 7.67 -27.36
CA ASP A 27 -11.61 8.25 -27.60
C ASP A 27 -11.45 9.52 -26.76
N ILE A 28 -11.00 9.35 -25.53
CA ILE A 28 -10.82 10.42 -24.54
C ILE A 28 -9.33 10.57 -24.27
N ASP A 29 -8.86 11.81 -24.32
CA ASP A 29 -7.49 12.19 -23.99
C ASP A 29 -7.43 13.05 -22.71
N ASN A 30 -6.24 13.50 -22.36
CA ASN A 30 -6.05 14.37 -21.19
C ASN A 30 -6.57 15.80 -21.38
N ASN A 31 -6.96 16.19 -22.61
CA ASN A 31 -7.54 17.51 -22.90
C ASN A 31 -9.08 17.50 -22.78
N SER A 32 -9.67 16.30 -22.73
CA SER A 32 -11.11 16.12 -22.59
C SER A 32 -11.62 16.61 -21.23
N SER A 33 -12.89 17.03 -21.16
CA SER A 33 -13.44 17.54 -19.91
C SER A 33 -13.54 16.44 -18.83
N ALA A 34 -13.44 16.82 -17.55
CA ALA A 34 -13.57 15.88 -16.43
C ALA A 34 -14.90 15.08 -16.48
N SER A 35 -15.97 15.69 -16.98
CA SER A 35 -17.28 15.05 -17.17
C SER A 35 -17.24 13.94 -18.23
N GLU A 36 -16.57 14.18 -19.36
CA GLU A 36 -16.41 13.19 -20.42
C GLU A 36 -15.53 12.03 -19.96
N VAL A 37 -14.39 12.35 -19.33
CA VAL A 37 -13.49 11.35 -18.72
C VAL A 37 -14.26 10.46 -17.74
N TYR A 38 -15.08 11.06 -16.87
CA TYR A 38 -15.91 10.33 -15.92
C TYR A 38 -16.94 9.41 -16.61
N LYS A 39 -17.67 9.93 -17.61
CA LYS A 39 -18.67 9.15 -18.36
C LYS A 39 -18.03 7.96 -19.09
N SER A 40 -16.90 8.15 -19.75
CA SER A 40 -16.17 7.06 -20.44
C SER A 40 -15.69 6.00 -19.45
N ARG A 41 -15.04 6.40 -18.36
CA ARG A 41 -14.58 5.45 -17.32
C ARG A 41 -15.73 4.66 -16.69
N ARG A 42 -16.88 5.31 -16.47
CA ARG A 42 -18.09 4.64 -15.96
C ARG A 42 -18.63 3.61 -16.96
N SER A 43 -18.71 3.96 -18.24
CA SER A 43 -19.13 3.06 -19.32
C SER A 43 -18.18 1.87 -19.45
N TYR A 44 -16.87 2.13 -19.48
CA TYR A 44 -15.82 1.13 -19.54
C TYR A 44 -15.92 0.12 -18.38
N ARG A 45 -16.01 0.64 -17.15
CA ARG A 45 -16.12 -0.21 -15.95
C ARG A 45 -17.37 -1.10 -15.98
N ALA A 46 -18.47 -0.62 -16.56
CA ALA A 46 -19.68 -1.42 -16.72
C ALA A 46 -19.48 -2.56 -17.74
N GLN A 47 -18.87 -2.27 -18.88
CA GLN A 47 -18.64 -3.24 -19.95
C GLN A 47 -17.57 -4.27 -19.58
N VAL A 48 -16.37 -3.82 -19.20
CA VAL A 48 -15.22 -4.70 -19.02
C VAL A 48 -15.17 -5.28 -17.61
N ASN A 49 -15.21 -4.45 -16.57
CA ASN A 49 -14.94 -4.93 -15.20
C ASN A 49 -16.16 -5.63 -14.57
N LYS A 50 -17.39 -5.23 -14.95
CA LYS A 50 -18.64 -5.84 -14.45
C LYS A 50 -19.18 -6.92 -15.37
N ALA A 51 -19.29 -6.66 -16.67
CA ALA A 51 -19.85 -7.64 -17.63
C ALA A 51 -18.80 -8.60 -18.21
N ASN A 52 -17.50 -8.43 -17.91
CA ASN A 52 -16.39 -9.27 -18.38
C ASN A 52 -16.33 -9.35 -19.93
N LEU A 53 -16.70 -8.28 -20.62
CA LEU A 53 -16.62 -8.23 -22.08
C LEU A 53 -15.15 -8.18 -22.57
N PRO A 54 -14.87 -8.78 -23.75
CA PRO A 54 -15.80 -9.52 -24.63
C PRO A 54 -15.99 -11.00 -24.25
N VAL A 55 -15.28 -11.50 -23.23
CA VAL A 55 -15.22 -12.94 -22.91
C VAL A 55 -16.54 -13.48 -22.36
N THR A 56 -17.34 -12.60 -21.73
CA THR A 56 -18.54 -12.91 -20.93
C THR A 56 -18.21 -13.64 -19.63
N ASN A 57 -19.14 -13.68 -18.68
CA ASN A 57 -18.88 -14.26 -17.36
C ASN A 57 -18.80 -15.79 -17.35
N LYS A 58 -19.52 -16.48 -18.24
CA LYS A 58 -19.65 -17.93 -18.24
C LYS A 58 -19.70 -18.49 -19.65
N ASN A 59 -19.19 -19.71 -19.84
CA ASN A 59 -19.35 -20.43 -21.10
C ASN A 59 -20.70 -21.17 -21.17
N LYS A 60 -20.96 -21.87 -22.28
CA LYS A 60 -22.14 -22.72 -22.49
C LYS A 60 -22.37 -23.80 -21.41
N ASN A 61 -21.31 -24.19 -20.70
CA ASN A 61 -21.36 -25.16 -19.61
C ASN A 61 -21.46 -24.50 -18.24
N ASN A 62 -21.83 -23.20 -18.18
CA ASN A 62 -21.94 -22.42 -16.94
C ASN A 62 -20.61 -22.28 -16.16
N ILE A 63 -19.46 -22.59 -16.78
CA ILE A 63 -18.13 -22.46 -16.17
C ILE A 63 -17.71 -21.00 -16.25
N SER A 64 -17.26 -20.45 -15.13
CA SER A 64 -16.76 -19.07 -15.06
C SER A 64 -15.57 -18.86 -15.99
N LEU A 65 -15.69 -17.87 -16.88
CA LEU A 65 -14.62 -17.43 -17.78
C LEU A 65 -13.87 -16.20 -17.25
N ARG A 66 -14.29 -15.66 -16.10
CA ARG A 66 -13.63 -14.51 -15.49
C ARG A 66 -12.19 -14.87 -15.14
N ASN A 67 -11.26 -14.04 -15.61
CA ASN A 67 -9.82 -14.16 -15.37
C ASN A 67 -9.13 -12.78 -15.31
N GLN A 68 -9.83 -11.82 -14.70
CA GLN A 68 -9.38 -10.44 -14.59
C GLN A 68 -8.91 -10.13 -13.18
N LEU A 69 -7.83 -9.35 -13.05
CA LEU A 69 -7.36 -8.75 -11.80
C LEU A 69 -7.32 -7.23 -11.94
N ASP A 70 -8.34 -6.55 -11.39
CA ASP A 70 -8.51 -5.10 -11.53
C ASP A 70 -7.61 -4.32 -10.56
N LEU A 71 -6.43 -3.93 -11.04
CA LEU A 71 -5.44 -3.19 -10.25
C LEU A 71 -5.77 -1.70 -10.05
N TRP A 72 -6.86 -1.18 -10.62
CA TRP A 72 -7.22 0.24 -10.50
C TRP A 72 -8.34 0.49 -9.51
N TYR A 73 -9.34 -0.40 -9.46
CA TYR A 73 -10.53 -0.17 -8.65
C TYR A 73 -10.77 -1.21 -7.57
N LYS A 74 -10.18 -2.41 -7.66
CA LYS A 74 -10.46 -3.51 -6.73
C LYS A 74 -9.22 -3.92 -5.94
N GLU A 75 -8.13 -4.24 -6.64
CA GLU A 75 -6.92 -4.85 -6.09
C GLU A 75 -5.72 -3.92 -6.25
N ILE A 76 -5.89 -2.65 -5.88
CA ILE A 76 -4.88 -1.58 -6.05
C ILE A 76 -3.54 -1.91 -5.37
N PHE A 77 -3.61 -2.72 -4.30
CA PHE A 77 -2.46 -3.14 -3.51
C PHE A 77 -2.02 -4.59 -3.76
N TYR A 78 -2.48 -5.24 -4.83
CA TYR A 78 -2.04 -6.59 -5.16
C TYR A 78 -0.51 -6.64 -5.32
N GLY A 79 0.12 -7.61 -4.66
CA GLY A 79 1.58 -7.73 -4.61
C GLY A 79 2.31 -6.64 -3.81
N LYS A 80 1.58 -5.67 -3.23
CA LYS A 80 2.13 -4.67 -2.30
C LYS A 80 1.78 -4.97 -0.84
N LYS A 81 0.89 -5.93 -0.62
CA LYS A 81 0.48 -6.39 0.70
C LYS A 81 0.44 -7.91 0.76
N ASP A 82 0.70 -8.45 1.94
CA ASP A 82 0.51 -9.87 2.22
C ASP A 82 -0.92 -10.20 2.70
N TYR A 83 -1.18 -11.48 3.01
CA TYR A 83 -2.49 -11.94 3.53
C TYR A 83 -2.87 -11.33 4.88
N ALA A 84 -1.89 -10.86 5.64
CA ALA A 84 -2.12 -10.13 6.89
C ALA A 84 -2.31 -8.62 6.65
N ASN A 85 -2.47 -8.19 5.39
CA ASN A 85 -2.63 -6.80 4.96
C ASN A 85 -1.43 -5.91 5.34
N ARG A 86 -0.26 -6.51 5.62
CA ARG A 86 0.99 -5.78 5.89
C ARG A 86 1.60 -5.35 4.57
N LEU A 87 2.18 -4.16 4.51
CA LEU A 87 2.93 -3.75 3.33
C LEU A 87 4.15 -4.66 3.15
N ILE A 88 4.47 -4.97 1.90
CA ILE A 88 5.67 -5.71 1.54
C ILE A 88 6.52 -4.88 0.58
N THR A 89 7.82 -5.01 0.71
CA THR A 89 8.80 -4.48 -0.23
C THR A 89 9.67 -5.62 -0.75
N VAL A 90 10.23 -5.47 -1.94
CA VAL A 90 11.08 -6.51 -2.52
C VAL A 90 12.32 -6.76 -1.69
N ASN A 91 12.71 -8.04 -1.62
CA ASN A 91 13.98 -8.48 -1.06
C ASN A 91 14.61 -9.50 -1.99
N PHE A 92 14.74 -9.12 -3.26
CA PHE A 92 15.17 -10.06 -4.26
C PHE A 92 16.69 -10.20 -4.25
N ASN A 93 17.14 -11.45 -4.28
CA ASN A 93 18.47 -11.82 -4.73
C ASN A 93 18.42 -12.21 -6.22
N ASP A 94 19.58 -12.32 -6.85
CA ASP A 94 19.66 -12.68 -8.27
C ASP A 94 19.04 -14.06 -8.57
N SER A 95 19.06 -14.98 -7.59
CA SER A 95 18.46 -16.33 -7.75
C SER A 95 16.93 -16.35 -7.69
N ASN A 96 16.29 -15.26 -7.24
CA ASN A 96 14.84 -15.11 -7.30
C ASN A 96 14.33 -14.81 -8.71
N PHE A 97 15.20 -14.36 -9.61
CA PHE A 97 14.84 -13.94 -10.95
C PHE A 97 15.22 -14.97 -12.01
N LYS A 98 14.44 -14.98 -13.10
CA LYS A 98 14.80 -15.61 -14.36
C LYS A 98 14.58 -14.64 -15.51
N THR A 99 15.32 -14.84 -16.60
CA THR A 99 15.10 -14.17 -17.88
C THR A 99 13.99 -14.87 -18.67
N ILE A 100 13.13 -14.10 -19.34
CA ILE A 100 12.04 -14.66 -20.16
C ILE A 100 12.55 -14.88 -21.59
N GLY A 101 12.52 -16.11 -22.09
CA GLY A 101 12.82 -16.42 -23.49
C GLY A 101 14.21 -15.98 -23.95
N GLY A 102 15.21 -15.99 -23.07
CA GLY A 102 16.59 -15.56 -23.36
C GLY A 102 16.76 -14.05 -23.57
N THR A 103 15.78 -13.24 -23.20
CA THR A 103 15.86 -11.77 -23.27
C THR A 103 16.44 -11.16 -21.99
N ASN A 104 16.70 -9.85 -21.99
CA ASN A 104 17.08 -9.11 -20.77
C ASN A 104 15.88 -8.81 -19.85
N ILE A 105 14.67 -9.26 -20.20
CA ILE A 105 13.48 -9.04 -19.39
C ILE A 105 13.42 -10.12 -18.32
N VAL A 106 13.35 -9.69 -17.07
CA VAL A 106 13.31 -10.60 -15.91
C VAL A 106 11.97 -10.52 -15.19
N ALA A 107 11.58 -11.63 -14.56
CA ALA A 107 10.49 -11.72 -13.60
C ALA A 107 10.82 -12.81 -12.57
N LEU A 108 10.01 -12.96 -11.53
CA LEU A 108 10.24 -13.99 -10.54
C LEU A 108 10.28 -15.37 -11.20
N ASN A 109 11.16 -16.25 -10.71
CA ASN A 109 11.44 -17.54 -11.32
C ASN A 109 10.18 -18.38 -11.68
N PHE A 110 9.23 -18.53 -10.76
CA PHE A 110 7.97 -19.24 -10.98
C PHE A 110 7.00 -18.48 -11.90
N VAL A 111 7.11 -17.15 -11.94
CA VAL A 111 6.34 -16.30 -12.87
C VAL A 111 6.85 -16.52 -14.30
N VAL A 112 8.18 -16.58 -14.49
CA VAL A 112 8.79 -16.88 -15.79
C VAL A 112 8.35 -18.26 -16.27
N ASP A 113 8.39 -19.28 -15.43
CA ASP A 113 7.95 -20.64 -15.81
C ASP A 113 6.47 -20.65 -16.26
N ALA A 114 5.60 -19.88 -15.59
CA ALA A 114 4.20 -19.74 -15.96
C ALA A 114 4.01 -18.99 -17.29
N ILE A 115 4.80 -17.93 -17.52
CA ILE A 115 4.78 -17.14 -18.74
C ILE A 115 5.31 -17.92 -19.94
N GLU A 116 6.40 -18.67 -19.79
CA GLU A 116 6.95 -19.46 -20.88
C GLU A 116 5.99 -20.56 -21.32
N ASN A 117 5.32 -21.23 -20.37
CA ASN A 117 4.29 -22.21 -20.70
C ASN A 117 3.05 -21.56 -21.33
N PHE A 118 2.67 -20.37 -20.87
CA PHE A 118 1.62 -19.57 -21.50
C PHE A 118 1.96 -19.23 -22.96
N LEU A 119 3.17 -18.75 -23.23
CA LEU A 119 3.62 -18.39 -24.57
C LEU A 119 3.67 -19.61 -25.49
N LEU A 120 4.17 -20.74 -24.99
CA LEU A 120 4.18 -22.00 -25.73
C LEU A 120 2.77 -22.41 -26.16
N GLN A 121 1.82 -22.44 -25.21
CA GLN A 121 0.44 -22.83 -25.50
C GLN A 121 -0.31 -21.81 -26.38
N PHE A 122 -0.01 -20.53 -26.22
CA PHE A 122 -0.73 -19.49 -26.96
C PHE A 122 -0.16 -19.29 -28.37
N ASN A 123 1.16 -19.30 -28.55
CA ASN A 123 1.80 -19.08 -29.84
C ASN A 123 1.91 -20.36 -30.66
N SER A 124 2.32 -21.48 -30.06
CA SER A 124 2.63 -22.71 -30.79
C SER A 124 1.43 -23.64 -30.91
N ASP A 125 0.67 -23.84 -29.82
CA ASP A 125 -0.41 -24.84 -29.81
C ASP A 125 -1.72 -24.35 -30.44
N ARG A 126 -1.85 -23.04 -30.64
CA ARG A 126 -3.06 -22.41 -31.19
C ARG A 126 -2.79 -21.81 -32.56
N LYS A 127 -3.73 -22.07 -33.48
CA LYS A 127 -3.69 -21.50 -34.84
C LYS A 127 -3.67 -19.97 -34.79
N SER A 128 -2.81 -19.37 -35.60
CA SER A 128 -2.82 -17.94 -35.85
C SER A 128 -4.16 -17.50 -36.47
N HIS A 129 -4.50 -16.24 -36.27
CA HIS A 129 -5.70 -15.66 -36.88
C HIS A 129 -5.29 -14.48 -37.76
N PRO A 130 -5.69 -14.42 -39.05
CA PRO A 130 -5.16 -13.45 -40.01
C PRO A 130 -5.43 -11.99 -39.65
N LYS A 131 -6.49 -11.72 -38.88
CA LYS A 131 -6.85 -10.37 -38.40
C LYS A 131 -6.41 -10.05 -36.97
N SER A 132 -5.69 -10.96 -36.33
CA SER A 132 -5.29 -10.81 -34.93
C SER A 132 -3.97 -10.07 -34.81
N SER A 133 -3.96 -9.05 -33.96
CA SER A 133 -2.74 -8.40 -33.47
C SER A 133 -2.04 -9.20 -32.36
N LEU A 134 -2.73 -10.17 -31.78
CA LEU A 134 -2.22 -11.10 -30.77
C LEU A 134 -1.61 -12.38 -31.39
N ASN A 135 -1.03 -12.31 -32.58
CA ASN A 135 -0.23 -13.42 -33.11
C ASN A 135 1.20 -13.30 -32.56
N ASP A 136 1.82 -14.43 -32.23
CA ASP A 136 3.24 -14.52 -31.83
C ASP A 136 3.64 -13.55 -30.71
N LEU A 137 2.95 -13.64 -29.58
CA LEU A 137 3.19 -12.77 -28.43
C LEU A 137 4.63 -12.86 -27.95
N LYS A 138 5.19 -11.70 -27.60
CA LYS A 138 6.49 -11.57 -26.94
C LYS A 138 6.34 -10.69 -25.73
N ILE A 139 7.05 -11.01 -24.65
CA ILE A 139 7.12 -10.12 -23.50
C ILE A 139 8.01 -8.94 -23.85
N ILE A 140 7.55 -7.74 -23.52
CA ILE A 140 8.23 -6.46 -23.80
C ILE A 140 8.60 -5.71 -22.52
N ARG A 141 8.04 -6.10 -21.38
CA ARG A 141 8.32 -5.50 -20.07
C ARG A 141 8.11 -6.52 -18.97
N GLY A 142 8.94 -6.47 -17.94
CA GLY A 142 8.84 -7.29 -16.74
C GLY A 142 9.18 -6.50 -15.50
N TYR A 143 9.90 -7.13 -14.57
CA TYR A 143 10.35 -6.48 -13.34
C TYR A 143 11.15 -5.21 -13.63
N SER A 144 10.90 -4.19 -12.81
CA SER A 144 11.70 -2.97 -12.76
C SER A 144 12.08 -2.71 -11.31
N GLN A 145 13.34 -2.35 -11.07
CA GLN A 145 13.77 -1.97 -9.72
C GLN A 145 12.95 -0.76 -9.23
N PRO A 146 12.41 -0.79 -8.00
CA PRO A 146 11.71 0.36 -7.45
C PRO A 146 12.66 1.55 -7.31
N GLN A 147 12.14 2.75 -7.52
CA GLN A 147 12.89 3.96 -7.22
C GLN A 147 13.29 3.93 -5.73
N ASN A 148 14.56 4.24 -5.45
CA ASN A 148 15.02 4.37 -4.07
C ASN A 148 14.26 5.54 -3.40
N TYR A 149 13.67 5.28 -2.23
CA TYR A 149 12.86 6.28 -1.53
C TYR A 149 13.67 7.51 -1.10
N ASP A 150 14.94 7.35 -0.74
CA ASP A 150 15.77 8.48 -0.33
C ASP A 150 16.09 9.39 -1.51
N MET A 151 16.43 8.80 -2.66
CA MET A 151 16.60 9.57 -3.90
C MET A 151 15.30 10.28 -4.31
N TYR A 152 14.17 9.58 -4.20
CA TYR A 152 12.86 10.16 -4.44
C TYR A 152 12.57 11.33 -3.48
N PHE A 153 12.82 11.16 -2.19
CA PHE A 153 12.59 12.19 -1.18
C PHE A 153 13.49 13.43 -1.41
N GLN A 154 14.72 13.24 -1.87
CA GLN A 154 15.58 14.35 -2.30
C GLN A 154 15.01 15.09 -3.51
N SER A 155 14.42 14.38 -4.47
CA SER A 155 13.75 15.01 -5.61
C SER A 155 12.51 15.83 -5.19
N LEU A 156 11.77 15.39 -4.16
CA LEU A 156 10.70 16.18 -3.57
C LEU A 156 11.21 17.45 -2.91
N TYR A 157 12.33 17.35 -2.18
CA TYR A 157 12.95 18.53 -1.60
C TYR A 157 13.39 19.54 -2.66
N GLN A 158 13.96 19.08 -3.77
CA GLN A 158 14.35 19.97 -4.88
C GLN A 158 13.13 20.70 -5.46
N GLN A 159 12.02 20.00 -5.67
CA GLN A 159 10.77 20.61 -6.13
C GLN A 159 10.23 21.62 -5.11
N PHE A 160 10.10 21.24 -3.84
CA PHE A 160 9.69 22.14 -2.77
C PHE A 160 10.60 23.37 -2.65
N PHE A 161 11.90 23.20 -2.86
CA PHE A 161 12.84 24.30 -2.84
C PHE A 161 12.54 25.30 -3.94
N ASN A 162 12.41 24.82 -5.18
CA ASN A 162 12.14 25.67 -6.34
C ASN A 162 10.76 26.33 -6.28
N ASP A 163 9.75 25.60 -5.83
CA ASP A 163 8.36 26.06 -5.82
C ASP A 163 8.06 27.04 -4.68
N VAL A 164 8.77 26.91 -3.55
CA VAL A 164 8.41 27.62 -2.31
C VAL A 164 9.61 28.27 -1.65
N LEU A 165 10.67 27.50 -1.36
CA LEU A 165 11.75 27.99 -0.49
C LEU A 165 12.59 29.08 -1.14
N ASP A 166 12.81 29.04 -2.46
CA ASP A 166 13.74 29.94 -3.13
C ASP A 166 13.32 31.42 -2.99
N ASP A 167 12.02 31.70 -3.07
CA ASP A 167 11.46 33.04 -2.92
C ASP A 167 11.50 33.55 -1.47
N ILE A 168 11.46 32.64 -0.50
CA ILE A 168 11.32 32.99 0.92
C ILE A 168 12.56 32.69 1.76
N LYS A 169 13.65 32.24 1.13
CA LYS A 169 14.87 31.72 1.78
C LYS A 169 15.54 32.69 2.75
N PHE A 170 15.37 34.00 2.56
CA PHE A 170 15.89 35.04 3.45
C PHE A 170 14.82 35.71 4.31
N THR A 171 13.57 35.26 4.25
CA THR A 171 12.46 35.90 4.98
C THR A 171 12.29 35.35 6.39
N ASN A 172 11.51 36.09 7.19
CA ASN A 172 11.08 35.67 8.53
C ASN A 172 9.99 34.58 8.53
N LYS A 173 9.62 34.03 7.36
CA LYS A 173 8.63 32.95 7.24
C LYS A 173 9.16 31.59 7.67
N ILE A 174 10.49 31.40 7.66
CA ILE A 174 11.15 30.16 8.10
C ILE A 174 12.08 30.51 9.26
N LYS A 175 11.55 30.48 10.49
CA LYS A 175 12.31 30.81 11.70
C LYS A 175 12.97 29.57 12.29
N ASN A 176 12.26 28.46 12.23
CA ASN A 176 12.67 27.17 12.80
C ASN A 176 12.08 26.00 12.00
N ILE A 177 12.37 24.78 12.46
CA ILE A 177 11.89 23.53 11.86
C ILE A 177 10.37 23.42 11.78
N ASN A 178 9.62 24.03 12.70
CA ASN A 178 8.15 23.93 12.69
C ASN A 178 7.57 24.74 11.53
N ASP A 179 8.12 25.93 11.28
CA ASP A 179 7.72 26.75 10.14
C ASP A 179 8.04 26.03 8.83
N PHE A 180 9.21 25.41 8.75
CA PHE A 180 9.63 24.60 7.60
C PHE A 180 8.68 23.42 7.36
N ILE A 181 8.35 22.64 8.39
CA ILE A 181 7.42 21.51 8.30
C ILE A 181 6.03 21.96 7.87
N ASN A 182 5.54 23.09 8.41
CA ASN A 182 4.25 23.63 8.05
C ASN A 182 4.21 24.04 6.57
N LEU A 183 5.24 24.73 6.08
CA LEU A 183 5.36 25.10 4.67
C LEU A 183 5.47 23.87 3.76
N PHE A 184 6.26 22.86 4.18
CA PHE A 184 6.40 21.61 3.45
C PHE A 184 5.07 20.85 3.38
N TYR A 185 4.30 20.82 4.47
CA TYR A 185 2.96 20.24 4.47
C TYR A 185 2.00 21.00 3.54
N LEU A 186 1.98 22.34 3.61
CA LEU A 186 1.13 23.16 2.73
C LEU A 186 1.46 22.97 1.26
N TRP A 187 2.74 22.92 0.90
CA TRP A 187 3.17 22.55 -0.46
C TRP A 187 2.75 21.11 -0.81
N SER A 188 2.87 20.17 0.13
CA SER A 188 2.44 18.80 -0.14
C SER A 188 0.95 18.68 -0.43
N LEU A 189 0.11 19.62 0.02
CA LEU A 189 -1.32 19.67 -0.33
C LEU A 189 -1.56 20.07 -1.79
N THR A 190 -0.62 20.76 -2.43
CA THR A 190 -0.73 21.16 -3.85
C THR A 190 -0.21 20.09 -4.80
N THR A 191 0.37 19.00 -4.28
CA THR A 191 0.89 17.88 -5.08
C THR A 191 0.18 16.58 -4.70
N ASN A 192 0.11 15.63 -5.64
CA ASN A 192 -0.37 14.26 -5.35
C ASN A 192 0.77 13.30 -5.00
N ASP A 193 1.98 13.83 -4.75
CA ASP A 193 3.13 13.01 -4.45
C ASP A 193 3.07 12.44 -3.03
N PRO A 194 3.44 11.16 -2.84
CA PRO A 194 3.62 10.59 -1.50
C PRO A 194 4.86 11.19 -0.84
N ILE A 195 4.77 11.56 0.42
CA ILE A 195 5.86 12.14 1.20
C ILE A 195 6.46 11.09 2.14
N THR A 196 5.65 10.29 2.83
CA THR A 196 6.09 9.24 3.74
C THR A 196 6.51 7.98 2.97
N LYS A 197 7.36 7.14 3.59
CA LYS A 197 7.78 5.86 2.98
C LYS A 197 6.59 4.93 2.75
N VAL A 198 5.64 4.92 3.67
CA VAL A 198 4.39 4.15 3.57
C VAL A 198 3.54 4.63 2.41
N GLY A 199 3.36 5.94 2.27
CA GLY A 199 2.69 6.54 1.11
C GLY A 199 3.40 6.18 -0.19
N PHE A 200 4.74 6.22 -0.20
CA PHE A 200 5.54 5.89 -1.37
C PHE A 200 5.35 4.43 -1.80
N ASP A 201 5.45 3.48 -0.87
CA ASP A 201 5.28 2.05 -1.14
C ASP A 201 3.85 1.69 -1.58
N LYS A 202 2.85 2.49 -1.19
CA LYS A 202 1.46 2.36 -1.66
C LYS A 202 1.23 2.99 -3.05
N SER A 203 1.97 4.04 -3.38
CA SER A 203 1.76 4.87 -4.56
C SER A 203 2.09 4.15 -5.88
N LEU A 204 1.86 4.84 -7.00
CA LEU A 204 2.29 4.40 -8.33
C LEU A 204 3.81 4.46 -8.55
N LYS A 205 4.57 5.11 -7.65
CA LYS A 205 6.04 5.10 -7.67
C LYS A 205 6.60 3.71 -7.32
N TYR A 206 5.83 2.94 -6.55
CA TYR A 206 6.04 1.52 -6.28
C TYR A 206 4.91 0.71 -6.94
N ASN A 207 5.00 0.51 -8.25
CA ASN A 207 3.97 -0.13 -9.06
C ASN A 207 4.08 -1.67 -9.10
N ILE A 208 3.16 -2.31 -9.81
CA ILE A 208 3.10 -3.79 -9.90
C ILE A 208 4.35 -4.42 -10.52
N TYR A 209 5.08 -3.73 -11.40
CA TYR A 209 6.31 -4.29 -11.96
C TYR A 209 7.42 -4.38 -10.91
N ASN A 210 7.36 -3.53 -9.88
CA ASN A 210 8.31 -3.62 -8.77
C ASN A 210 8.12 -4.88 -7.95
N THR A 211 7.00 -5.61 -8.06
CA THR A 211 6.77 -6.86 -7.31
C THR A 211 7.26 -8.10 -8.05
N GLY A 212 7.64 -7.98 -9.32
CA GLY A 212 8.04 -9.11 -10.17
C GLY A 212 6.89 -10.04 -10.56
N PHE A 213 5.64 -9.74 -10.22
CA PHE A 213 4.46 -10.54 -10.56
C PHE A 213 3.83 -10.20 -11.92
N ALA A 214 4.18 -9.07 -12.53
CA ALA A 214 3.54 -8.62 -13.76
C ALA A 214 4.54 -8.49 -14.93
N VAL A 215 4.05 -8.83 -16.11
CA VAL A 215 4.75 -8.64 -17.38
C VAL A 215 3.78 -8.07 -18.43
N ASP A 216 4.29 -7.30 -19.38
CA ASP A 216 3.50 -6.84 -20.52
C ASP A 216 3.95 -7.55 -21.79
N PHE A 217 2.99 -7.87 -22.65
CA PHE A 217 3.21 -8.37 -24.00
C PHE A 217 2.77 -7.37 -25.08
N PHE A 218 2.16 -6.25 -24.69
CA PHE A 218 1.70 -5.22 -25.61
C PHE A 218 1.75 -3.83 -24.97
N THR A 219 2.22 -2.83 -25.71
CA THR A 219 2.24 -1.43 -25.27
C THR A 219 0.91 -0.77 -25.61
N ILE A 220 0.22 -0.23 -24.61
CA ILE A 220 -1.03 0.52 -24.80
C ILE A 220 -0.73 2.00 -24.60
N ASN A 221 -0.79 2.79 -25.66
CA ASN A 221 -0.49 4.22 -25.60
C ASN A 221 -1.76 5.09 -25.47
N ASN A 222 -2.91 4.55 -25.89
CA ASN A 222 -4.19 5.26 -25.91
C ASN A 222 -5.38 4.29 -25.78
N GLU A 223 -6.59 4.83 -25.70
CA GLU A 223 -7.81 4.03 -25.58
C GLU A 223 -8.14 3.20 -26.84
N LYS A 224 -7.70 3.61 -28.03
CA LYS A 224 -7.85 2.83 -29.28
C LYS A 224 -7.00 1.56 -29.27
N ASP A 225 -5.77 1.63 -28.77
CA ASP A 225 -4.92 0.45 -28.58
C ASP A 225 -5.58 -0.53 -27.61
N LYS A 226 -6.16 -0.02 -26.53
CA LYS A 226 -6.90 -0.81 -25.54
C LYS A 226 -8.12 -1.49 -26.16
N GLU A 227 -8.94 -0.74 -26.89
CA GLU A 227 -10.12 -1.25 -27.60
C GLU A 227 -9.73 -2.31 -28.64
N LYS A 228 -8.64 -2.09 -29.38
CA LYS A 228 -8.11 -3.03 -30.37
C LYS A 228 -7.74 -4.38 -29.76
N ILE A 229 -7.05 -4.39 -28.61
CA ILE A 229 -6.69 -5.64 -27.91
C ILE A 229 -7.95 -6.33 -27.38
N LEU A 230 -8.85 -5.58 -26.73
CA LEU A 230 -10.07 -6.16 -26.16
C LEU A 230 -10.97 -6.75 -27.24
N ASN A 231 -11.06 -6.12 -28.41
CA ASN A 231 -11.86 -6.61 -29.53
C ASN A 231 -11.10 -7.57 -30.46
N ASP A 232 -9.86 -7.95 -30.11
CA ASP A 232 -9.08 -8.88 -30.92
C ASP A 232 -9.76 -10.27 -30.96
N PRO A 233 -9.88 -10.91 -32.13
CA PRO A 233 -10.54 -12.22 -32.25
C PRO A 233 -9.88 -13.31 -31.40
N ARG A 234 -8.61 -13.16 -31.01
CA ARG A 234 -7.89 -14.09 -30.14
C ARG A 234 -7.97 -13.74 -28.66
N TYR A 235 -8.60 -12.63 -28.25
CA TYR A 235 -8.63 -12.18 -26.84
C TYR A 235 -9.29 -13.21 -25.90
N ALA A 236 -10.36 -13.89 -26.33
CA ALA A 236 -10.98 -14.94 -25.52
C ALA A 236 -10.04 -16.14 -25.30
N SER A 237 -9.25 -16.50 -26.31
CA SER A 237 -8.21 -17.53 -26.19
C SER A 237 -7.09 -17.08 -25.26
N LEU A 238 -6.66 -15.81 -25.37
CA LEU A 238 -5.65 -15.21 -24.51
C LEU A 238 -6.07 -15.33 -23.03
N ASN A 239 -7.29 -14.89 -22.72
CA ASN A 239 -7.86 -14.95 -21.37
C ASN A 239 -7.93 -16.39 -20.83
N TYR A 240 -8.33 -17.35 -21.66
CA TYR A 240 -8.38 -18.76 -21.28
C TYR A 240 -6.99 -19.35 -21.02
N VAL A 241 -6.03 -19.14 -21.91
CA VAL A 241 -4.66 -19.67 -21.76
C VAL A 241 -3.97 -19.04 -20.55
N ALA A 242 -4.18 -17.75 -20.29
CA ALA A 242 -3.70 -17.11 -19.07
C ALA A 242 -4.24 -17.84 -17.82
N LYS A 243 -5.56 -18.09 -17.77
CA LYS A 243 -6.23 -18.73 -16.65
C LYS A 243 -5.66 -20.11 -16.32
N ILE A 244 -5.46 -20.98 -17.31
CA ILE A 244 -4.97 -22.36 -17.11
C ILE A 244 -3.47 -22.43 -16.76
N ASN A 245 -2.78 -21.29 -16.82
CA ASN A 245 -1.40 -21.11 -16.38
C ASN A 245 -1.31 -20.28 -15.08
N GLY A 246 -2.44 -19.99 -14.41
CA GLY A 246 -2.44 -19.25 -13.14
C GLY A 246 -2.15 -17.74 -13.29
N LEU A 247 -2.32 -17.22 -14.50
CA LEU A 247 -2.13 -15.81 -14.84
C LEU A 247 -3.49 -15.14 -14.98
N LYS A 248 -3.60 -13.88 -14.56
CA LYS A 248 -4.75 -13.00 -14.78
C LYS A 248 -4.39 -11.85 -15.72
N ILE A 249 -5.40 -11.27 -16.36
CA ILE A 249 -5.26 -10.07 -17.20
C ILE A 249 -5.71 -8.85 -16.40
N ASP A 250 -4.97 -7.75 -16.46
CA ASP A 250 -5.43 -6.47 -15.93
C ASP A 250 -6.51 -5.90 -16.86
N PRO A 251 -7.77 -5.79 -16.44
CA PRO A 251 -8.82 -5.26 -17.30
C PRO A 251 -8.57 -3.80 -17.67
N ASN A 252 -7.79 -3.02 -16.92
CA ASN A 252 -7.50 -1.62 -17.27
C ASN A 252 -6.24 -1.48 -18.14
N TYR A 253 -5.46 -2.54 -18.26
CA TYR A 253 -4.30 -2.65 -19.16
C TYR A 253 -4.27 -4.07 -19.76
N PRO A 254 -5.11 -4.38 -20.76
CA PRO A 254 -5.29 -5.74 -21.29
C PRO A 254 -4.04 -6.34 -21.96
N GLY A 255 -2.99 -5.55 -22.17
CA GLY A 255 -1.66 -5.99 -22.60
C GLY A 255 -0.76 -6.54 -21.49
N ARG A 256 -1.27 -6.67 -20.25
CA ARG A 256 -0.53 -7.11 -19.06
C ARG A 256 -1.04 -8.46 -18.55
N LEU A 257 -0.08 -9.34 -18.25
CA LEU A 257 -0.29 -10.59 -17.53
C LEU A 257 0.21 -10.43 -16.10
N ILE A 258 -0.55 -10.95 -15.14
CA ILE A 258 -0.23 -10.89 -13.71
C ILE A 258 -0.27 -12.31 -13.16
N ALA A 259 0.81 -12.77 -12.56
CA ALA A 259 0.82 -14.03 -11.82
C ALA A 259 -0.04 -13.89 -10.57
N ASP A 260 -1.11 -14.68 -10.50
CA ASP A 260 -2.03 -14.67 -9.36
C ASP A 260 -1.69 -15.75 -8.34
N ILE A 261 -1.07 -15.34 -7.25
CA ILE A 261 -0.64 -16.24 -6.16
C ILE A 261 -1.80 -16.77 -5.32
N GLU A 262 -3.03 -16.32 -5.58
CA GLU A 262 -4.24 -16.92 -5.01
C GLU A 262 -4.77 -18.08 -5.86
N THR A 263 -4.25 -18.30 -7.07
CA THR A 263 -4.71 -19.39 -7.92
C THR A 263 -3.97 -20.69 -7.63
N GLN A 264 -4.73 -21.74 -7.31
CA GLN A 264 -4.22 -23.10 -7.14
C GLN A 264 -3.36 -23.55 -8.34
N VAL A 265 -3.72 -23.16 -9.56
CA VAL A 265 -2.96 -23.49 -10.78
C VAL A 265 -1.55 -22.92 -10.76
N LEU A 266 -1.38 -21.65 -10.36
CA LEU A 266 -0.06 -21.04 -10.27
C LEU A 266 0.78 -21.76 -9.21
N LEU A 267 0.16 -21.97 -8.05
CA LEU A 267 0.79 -22.56 -6.88
C LEU A 267 1.27 -23.98 -7.15
N GLU A 268 0.39 -24.86 -7.62
CA GLU A 268 0.68 -26.28 -7.82
C GLU A 268 1.63 -26.55 -8.98
N LYS A 269 1.51 -25.83 -10.10
CA LYS A 269 2.29 -26.12 -11.31
C LYS A 269 3.66 -25.46 -11.34
N TYR A 270 3.79 -24.30 -10.70
CA TYR A 270 4.99 -23.47 -10.84
C TYR A 270 5.66 -23.19 -9.50
N VAL A 271 4.91 -22.74 -8.49
CA VAL A 271 5.50 -22.37 -7.19
C VAL A 271 6.01 -23.59 -6.42
N SER A 272 5.28 -24.71 -6.44
CA SER A 272 5.65 -25.96 -5.77
C SER A 272 7.05 -26.48 -6.15
N LYS A 273 7.52 -26.19 -7.38
CA LYS A 273 8.86 -26.56 -7.86
C LYS A 273 9.97 -25.91 -7.03
N TYR A 274 9.71 -24.74 -6.47
CA TYR A 274 10.64 -23.98 -5.63
C TYR A 274 10.47 -24.27 -4.13
N PHE A 275 9.37 -24.91 -3.76
CA PHE A 275 9.04 -25.30 -2.39
C PHE A 275 8.52 -26.74 -2.34
N PRO A 276 9.32 -27.75 -2.74
CA PRO A 276 8.84 -29.11 -3.00
C PRO A 276 8.33 -29.88 -1.78
N LYS A 277 8.56 -29.35 -0.58
CA LYS A 277 8.13 -29.94 0.70
C LYS A 277 6.89 -29.26 1.31
N ALA A 278 6.39 -28.22 0.67
CA ALA A 278 5.29 -27.43 1.19
C ALA A 278 3.96 -27.84 0.54
N GLU A 279 2.91 -27.88 1.35
CA GLU A 279 1.55 -28.08 0.87
C GLU A 279 1.03 -26.82 0.16
N THR A 280 0.07 -26.98 -0.76
CA THR A 280 -0.45 -25.88 -1.60
C THR A 280 -0.91 -24.67 -0.79
N GLU A 281 -1.53 -24.90 0.37
CA GLU A 281 -2.03 -23.85 1.27
C GLU A 281 -0.91 -23.02 1.93
N GLN A 282 0.30 -23.59 2.04
CA GLN A 282 1.46 -22.94 2.63
C GLN A 282 2.24 -22.09 1.62
N LEU A 283 2.13 -22.43 0.33
CA LEU A 283 2.91 -21.80 -0.74
C LEU A 283 2.78 -20.28 -0.79
N PRO A 284 1.58 -19.67 -0.65
CA PRO A 284 1.47 -18.21 -0.73
C PRO A 284 2.22 -17.48 0.39
N GLU A 285 2.20 -18.02 1.60
CA GLU A 285 2.94 -17.49 2.75
C GLU A 285 4.46 -17.61 2.52
N LEU A 286 4.92 -18.75 1.99
CA LEU A 286 6.32 -18.97 1.63
C LEU A 286 6.82 -18.03 0.53
N ILE A 287 5.98 -17.70 -0.47
CA ILE A 287 6.31 -16.66 -1.46
C ILE A 287 6.63 -15.36 -0.73
N TYR A 288 5.76 -14.92 0.17
CA TYR A 288 5.98 -13.66 0.89
C TYR A 288 7.21 -13.68 1.81
N GLN A 289 7.53 -14.82 2.44
CA GLN A 289 8.69 -14.94 3.32
C GLN A 289 10.02 -14.96 2.55
N ASN A 290 10.05 -15.60 1.38
CA ASN A 290 11.29 -15.84 0.64
C ASN A 290 11.62 -14.75 -0.39
N TYR A 291 10.61 -14.03 -0.89
CA TYR A 291 10.79 -13.05 -1.96
C TYR A 291 10.64 -11.60 -1.48
N PHE A 292 10.08 -11.36 -0.30
CA PHE A 292 9.72 -10.02 0.15
C PHE A 292 10.13 -9.74 1.60
N ILE A 293 10.47 -8.49 1.88
CA ILE A 293 10.53 -7.94 3.23
C ILE A 293 9.12 -7.48 3.61
N ARG A 294 8.59 -8.02 4.70
CA ARG A 294 7.35 -7.55 5.31
C ARG A 294 7.65 -6.33 6.14
N ARG A 295 7.03 -5.20 5.82
CA ARG A 295 6.97 -4.07 6.73
C ARG A 295 6.06 -4.44 7.88
N ASN A 296 6.69 -4.95 8.94
CA ASN A 296 5.99 -5.18 10.17
C ASN A 296 5.78 -3.83 10.88
N PHE A 297 4.67 -3.18 10.56
CA PHE A 297 4.24 -1.99 11.30
C PHE A 297 4.19 -2.28 12.79
N TYR A 298 3.83 -3.52 13.19
CA TYR A 298 3.83 -4.02 14.56
C TYR A 298 5.19 -4.02 15.28
N ALA A 299 6.29 -3.66 14.63
CA ALA A 299 7.59 -3.57 15.30
C ALA A 299 8.28 -2.19 15.14
N SER A 300 7.62 -1.19 14.54
CA SER A 300 8.36 -0.04 13.99
C SER A 300 7.65 1.31 13.96
N SER A 301 6.61 1.57 14.78
CA SER A 301 5.98 2.90 14.74
C SER A 301 6.95 4.02 15.08
N GLU A 302 7.80 3.79 16.09
CA GLU A 302 8.84 4.74 16.43
C GLU A 302 9.79 4.97 15.25
N SER A 303 10.45 3.90 14.79
CA SER A 303 11.38 3.97 13.65
C SER A 303 10.76 4.61 12.41
N LEU A 304 9.51 4.31 12.05
CA LEU A 304 8.88 4.92 10.87
C LEU A 304 8.63 6.43 11.02
N ILE A 305 8.21 6.88 12.19
CA ILE A 305 8.03 8.32 12.46
C ILE A 305 9.41 9.00 12.53
N SER A 306 10.38 8.37 13.18
CA SER A 306 11.75 8.87 13.32
C SER A 306 12.44 8.99 11.98
N ASP A 307 12.45 7.94 11.15
CA ASP A 307 13.02 7.94 9.80
C ASP A 307 12.41 9.05 8.94
N PHE A 308 11.10 9.26 9.06
CA PHE A 308 10.40 10.32 8.34
C PHE A 308 10.82 11.72 8.81
N LEU A 309 10.82 11.96 10.13
CA LEU A 309 11.19 13.24 10.71
C LEU A 309 12.67 13.55 10.51
N GLU A 310 13.54 12.56 10.61
CA GLU A 310 14.97 12.69 10.38
C GLU A 310 15.24 13.14 8.94
N LYS A 311 14.54 12.59 7.94
CA LYS A 311 14.66 13.06 6.54
C LYS A 311 14.25 14.52 6.40
N ILE A 312 13.16 14.94 7.03
CA ILE A 312 12.72 16.34 7.06
C ILE A 312 13.76 17.23 7.76
N ILE A 313 14.31 16.79 8.90
CA ILE A 313 15.33 17.51 9.66
C ILE A 313 16.61 17.65 8.84
N ASN A 314 17.02 16.61 8.12
CA ASN A 314 18.21 16.61 7.29
C ASN A 314 18.09 17.61 6.13
N ILE A 315 16.92 17.69 5.47
CA ILE A 315 16.70 18.71 4.42
C ILE A 315 16.62 20.12 5.01
N TYR A 316 15.99 20.32 6.17
CA TYR A 316 15.97 21.61 6.87
C TYR A 316 17.38 22.06 7.27
N ASN A 317 18.17 21.16 7.86
CA ASN A 317 19.54 21.43 8.27
C ASN A 317 20.44 21.72 7.05
N SER A 318 20.19 21.08 5.92
CA SER A 318 20.85 21.38 4.65
C SER A 318 20.45 22.76 4.10
N PHE A 319 19.16 23.11 4.18
CA PHE A 319 18.63 24.42 3.81
C PHE A 319 19.29 25.53 4.63
N ILE A 320 19.32 25.43 5.96
CA ILE A 320 19.93 26.48 6.81
C ILE A 320 21.45 26.50 6.72
N LYS A 321 22.12 25.39 6.39
CA LYS A 321 23.56 25.40 6.11
C LYS A 321 23.89 26.32 4.93
N ARG A 322 23.03 26.33 3.91
CA ARG A 322 23.18 27.21 2.73
C ARG A 322 22.60 28.61 2.95
N TYR A 323 21.50 28.71 3.69
CA TYR A 323 20.76 29.94 3.96
C TYR A 323 20.67 30.17 5.48
N GLN A 324 21.81 30.50 6.09
CA GLN A 324 21.94 30.54 7.55
C GLN A 324 21.13 31.65 8.21
N TYR A 325 20.86 32.76 7.49
CA TYR A 325 20.25 33.95 8.05
C TYR A 325 18.84 34.19 7.51
N ARG A 326 17.95 34.63 8.40
CA ARG A 326 16.69 35.30 8.04
C ARG A 326 16.83 36.81 8.27
N ALA A 327 16.17 37.60 7.43
CA ALA A 327 16.03 39.04 7.61
C ALA A 327 14.79 39.35 8.45
N GLU A 328 14.97 40.15 9.49
CA GLU A 328 13.89 40.78 10.22
C GLU A 328 13.97 42.30 10.02
N PHE A 329 12.85 42.90 9.65
CA PHE A 329 12.76 44.34 9.44
C PHE A 329 12.29 44.98 10.74
N SER A 330 13.16 45.78 11.37
CA SER A 330 12.78 46.61 12.51
C SER A 330 12.74 48.07 12.08
N ALA A 331 11.61 48.74 12.33
CA ALA A 331 11.50 50.18 12.15
C ALA A 331 11.89 50.87 13.47
N ASN A 332 13.16 51.27 13.62
CA ASN A 332 13.56 52.11 14.75
C ASN A 332 13.11 53.55 14.49
N GLY A 333 12.16 54.06 15.28
CA GLY A 333 11.77 55.48 15.30
C GLY A 333 10.29 55.71 15.62
N ASP A 334 10.02 56.78 16.38
CA ASP A 334 8.70 57.29 16.73
C ASP A 334 7.80 57.44 15.48
N LEU A 335 6.51 57.10 15.63
CA LEU A 335 5.52 57.03 14.53
C LEU A 335 5.25 58.40 13.86
N SER A 336 5.73 59.48 14.48
CA SER A 336 5.52 60.87 14.09
C SER A 336 6.38 61.33 12.89
N GLN A 337 7.46 60.65 12.52
CA GLN A 337 8.34 61.04 11.39
C GLN A 337 8.15 60.14 10.16
N ARG A 338 7.23 60.52 9.25
CA ARG A 338 6.60 59.61 8.28
C ARG A 338 7.29 59.34 6.92
N PHE A 339 8.43 59.93 6.55
CA PHE A 339 8.84 59.84 5.12
C PHE A 339 10.31 59.48 4.80
N ALA A 340 11.17 59.18 5.78
CA ALA A 340 12.58 58.81 5.50
C ALA A 340 13.13 57.69 6.40
N LYS A 341 12.35 56.62 6.67
CA LYS A 341 12.87 55.50 7.47
C LYS A 341 13.85 54.64 6.65
N LYS A 342 15.12 54.65 7.06
CA LYS A 342 16.06 53.57 6.72
C LYS A 342 15.61 52.32 7.47
N PHE A 343 15.19 51.28 6.74
CA PHE A 343 14.91 49.99 7.33
C PHE A 343 16.24 49.32 7.70
N ASN A 344 16.42 49.02 8.99
CA ASN A 344 17.52 48.16 9.40
C ASN A 344 17.08 46.71 9.19
N THR A 345 17.79 46.00 8.31
CA THR A 345 17.68 44.55 8.17
C THR A 345 18.58 43.87 9.18
N ASN A 346 17.99 43.31 10.23
CA ASN A 346 18.71 42.48 11.19
C ASN A 346 18.84 41.06 10.62
N LYS A 347 20.07 40.55 10.52
CA LYS A 347 20.32 39.16 10.15
C LYS A 347 20.25 38.28 11.40
N ILE A 348 19.29 37.38 11.45
CA ILE A 348 19.11 36.44 12.57
C ILE A 348 19.50 35.05 12.10
N ILE A 349 20.40 34.39 12.83
CA ILE A 349 20.84 33.02 12.54
C ILE A 349 19.69 32.05 12.81
N ARG A 350 19.50 31.08 11.92
CA ARG A 350 18.59 29.96 12.12
C ARG A 350 19.26 28.85 12.91
N GLU A 351 18.53 28.26 13.84
CA GLU A 351 19.01 27.14 14.65
C GLU A 351 18.88 25.81 13.91
N LYS A 352 19.87 24.94 14.09
CA LYS A 352 19.80 23.54 13.64
C LYS A 352 18.72 22.80 14.41
N ALA A 353 17.99 21.96 13.71
CA ALA A 353 17.04 21.05 14.33
C ALA A 353 17.74 19.76 14.73
N SER A 354 17.34 19.22 15.88
CA SER A 354 17.70 17.88 16.33
C SER A 354 16.47 16.99 16.33
N ILE A 355 16.67 15.70 16.04
CA ILE A 355 15.62 14.69 16.17
C ILE A 355 15.08 14.63 17.59
N ASN A 356 15.92 14.89 18.59
CA ASN A 356 15.55 14.91 20.01
C ASN A 356 14.43 15.93 20.33
N ASN A 357 14.22 16.96 19.50
CA ASN A 357 13.10 17.91 19.64
C ASN A 357 11.72 17.26 19.42
N PHE A 358 11.71 16.02 18.93
CA PHE A 358 10.53 15.20 18.67
C PHE A 358 10.38 14.04 19.65
N PHE A 359 11.29 13.94 20.62
CA PHE A 359 11.30 12.96 21.68
C PHE A 359 11.17 13.64 23.05
N THR A 360 10.65 12.91 24.03
CA THR A 360 10.69 13.30 25.44
C THR A 360 11.08 12.07 26.25
N VAL A 361 11.66 12.28 27.42
CA VAL A 361 11.96 11.19 28.35
C VAL A 361 10.73 10.96 29.22
N ASN A 362 10.30 9.70 29.38
CA ASN A 362 9.23 9.33 30.31
C ASN A 362 9.75 9.23 31.76
N ASP A 363 8.86 8.95 32.72
CA ASP A 363 9.23 8.75 34.13
C ASP A 363 10.21 7.58 34.35
N GLY A 364 10.34 6.69 33.36
CA GLY A 364 11.25 5.55 33.35
C GLY A 364 12.62 5.80 32.70
N GLY A 365 12.92 7.02 32.26
CA GLY A 365 14.18 7.33 31.59
C GLY A 365 14.27 6.89 30.11
N GLN A 366 13.19 6.38 29.52
CA GLN A 366 13.14 5.98 28.11
C GLN A 366 12.70 7.16 27.23
N GLU A 367 13.32 7.29 26.07
CA GLU A 367 12.90 8.25 25.04
C GLU A 367 11.61 7.78 24.37
N ILE A 368 10.67 8.70 24.20
CA ILE A 368 9.35 8.44 23.63
C ILE A 368 9.02 9.51 22.61
N ILE A 369 8.32 9.11 21.55
CA ILE A 369 7.87 10.05 20.53
C ILE A 369 6.85 11.04 21.12
N THR A 370 7.09 12.32 20.89
CA THR A 370 6.21 13.41 21.34
C THR A 370 4.88 13.40 20.58
N LYS A 371 3.84 13.94 21.21
CA LYS A 371 2.55 14.21 20.56
C LYS A 371 2.68 15.00 19.26
N LYS A 372 3.63 15.91 19.21
CA LYS A 372 3.91 16.73 18.03
C LYS A 372 4.38 15.88 16.84
N ALA A 373 5.31 14.95 17.08
CA ALA A 373 5.83 14.05 16.06
C ALA A 373 4.75 13.14 15.48
N VAL A 374 3.94 12.52 16.35
CA VAL A 374 2.77 11.71 15.95
C VAL A 374 1.81 12.52 15.08
N ASN A 375 1.48 13.75 15.52
CA ASN A 375 0.56 14.61 14.79
C ASN A 375 1.11 15.02 13.40
N ILE A 376 2.40 15.30 13.29
CA ILE A 376 3.03 15.65 12.01
C ILE A 376 2.93 14.46 11.06
N TYR A 377 3.37 13.27 11.48
CA TYR A 377 3.30 12.06 10.65
C TYR A 377 1.85 11.76 10.20
N ALA A 378 0.90 11.78 11.14
CA ALA A 378 -0.50 11.52 10.84
C ALA A 378 -1.09 12.48 9.81
N LYS A 379 -0.73 13.78 9.85
CA LYS A 379 -1.19 14.78 8.86
C LYS A 379 -0.76 14.42 7.44
N PHE A 380 0.51 14.10 7.23
CA PHE A 380 1.00 13.69 5.91
C PHE A 380 0.32 12.40 5.44
N ARG A 381 0.14 11.41 6.34
CA ARG A 381 -0.55 10.17 5.99
C ARG A 381 -2.03 10.36 5.64
N MET A 382 -2.77 11.18 6.38
CA MET A 382 -4.17 11.52 6.06
C MET A 382 -4.28 12.15 4.67
N LYS A 383 -3.37 13.08 4.35
CA LYS A 383 -3.28 13.70 3.01
C LYS A 383 -3.01 12.67 1.92
N GLU A 384 -2.07 11.77 2.13
CA GLU A 384 -1.66 10.78 1.12
C GLU A 384 -2.74 9.73 0.84
N GLU A 385 -3.54 9.39 1.84
CA GLU A 385 -4.68 8.49 1.67
C GLU A 385 -5.92 9.19 1.14
N ASN A 386 -5.86 10.51 0.92
CA ASN A 386 -6.96 11.36 0.47
C ASN A 386 -8.24 11.17 1.31
N VAL A 387 -8.07 11.05 2.64
CA VAL A 387 -9.18 10.86 3.58
C VAL A 387 -9.64 12.19 4.13
N GLU A 388 -10.86 12.58 3.80
CA GLU A 388 -11.51 13.73 4.43
C GLU A 388 -12.03 13.34 5.81
N LEU A 389 -11.45 13.93 6.86
CA LEU A 389 -11.87 13.73 8.24
C LEU A 389 -12.37 15.05 8.84
N SER A 390 -13.45 14.96 9.61
CA SER A 390 -13.91 16.08 10.42
C SER A 390 -12.89 16.41 11.53
N LYS A 391 -12.94 17.64 12.06
CA LYS A 391 -12.07 18.08 13.17
C LYS A 391 -12.17 17.16 14.40
N SER A 392 -13.38 16.67 14.70
CA SER A 392 -13.61 15.75 15.82
C SER A 392 -12.97 14.39 15.57
N GLU A 393 -13.11 13.82 14.37
CA GLU A 393 -12.47 12.55 13.99
C GLU A 393 -10.94 12.65 14.03
N ILE A 394 -10.36 13.74 13.51
CA ILE A 394 -8.92 14.00 13.62
C ILE A 394 -8.50 14.05 15.08
N SER A 395 -9.25 14.77 15.93
CA SER A 395 -8.93 14.84 17.35
C SER A 395 -8.98 13.47 18.04
N VAL A 396 -9.99 12.65 17.73
CA VAL A 396 -10.13 11.30 18.30
C VAL A 396 -8.98 10.41 17.84
N LEU A 397 -8.69 10.39 16.53
CA LEU A 397 -7.58 9.64 15.94
C LEU A 397 -6.25 10.01 16.60
N LEU A 398 -5.93 11.31 16.64
CA LEU A 398 -4.67 11.79 17.22
C LEU A 398 -4.61 11.50 18.72
N ASN A 399 -5.70 11.68 19.48
CA ASN A 399 -5.70 11.37 20.92
C ASN A 399 -5.43 9.88 21.17
N ASN A 400 -6.08 8.99 20.42
CA ASN A 400 -5.86 7.55 20.54
C ASN A 400 -4.43 7.16 20.13
N MET A 401 -3.89 7.70 19.02
CA MET A 401 -2.49 7.48 18.64
C MET A 401 -1.52 7.96 19.73
N ASN A 402 -1.79 9.10 20.35
CA ASN A 402 -0.94 9.65 21.42
C ASN A 402 -1.05 8.85 22.72
N SER A 403 -2.22 8.27 23.02
CA SER A 403 -2.37 7.34 24.13
C SER A 403 -1.59 6.05 23.88
N LEU A 404 -1.72 5.49 22.67
CA LEU A 404 -0.99 4.29 22.25
C LEU A 404 0.53 4.49 22.30
N SER A 405 1.04 5.63 21.83
CA SER A 405 2.48 5.93 21.87
C SER A 405 3.02 6.13 23.30
N LYS A 406 2.14 6.34 24.29
CA LYS A 406 2.52 6.50 25.71
C LYS A 406 2.42 5.20 26.49
N ILE A 407 1.43 4.34 26.20
CA ILE A 407 1.22 3.05 26.89
C ILE A 407 2.50 2.23 26.85
N ASP A 408 3.09 2.19 25.67
CA ASP A 408 4.33 1.51 25.36
C ASP A 408 5.52 1.95 26.25
N SER A 409 5.51 3.21 26.64
CA SER A 409 6.55 3.80 27.48
C SER A 409 6.28 3.67 28.97
N SER A 410 5.24 2.97 29.42
CA SER A 410 4.98 2.87 30.85
C SER A 410 5.85 1.77 31.49
N THR A 411 6.76 2.15 32.38
CA THR A 411 7.64 1.21 33.13
C THR A 411 6.86 0.16 33.90
N LYS A 412 5.67 0.50 34.42
CA LYS A 412 4.75 -0.46 35.06
C LYS A 412 4.36 -1.60 34.12
N TYR A 413 4.04 -1.27 32.86
CA TYR A 413 3.68 -2.29 31.87
C TYR A 413 4.89 -3.15 31.48
N VAL A 414 6.04 -2.50 31.24
CA VAL A 414 7.30 -3.17 30.83
C VAL A 414 7.80 -4.17 31.89
N GLN A 415 7.60 -3.86 33.18
CA GLN A 415 8.02 -4.71 34.29
C GLN A 415 7.02 -5.85 34.60
N ASN A 416 5.72 -5.67 34.33
CA ASN A 416 4.68 -6.64 34.70
C ASN A 416 4.31 -7.64 33.60
N SER A 417 4.57 -7.34 32.31
CA SER A 417 4.21 -8.28 31.24
C SER A 417 5.25 -9.40 31.11
N LYS A 418 4.82 -10.65 31.38
CA LYS A 418 5.63 -11.87 31.21
C LYS A 418 5.81 -12.27 29.75
N PHE A 419 5.12 -11.61 28.82
CA PHE A 419 5.16 -11.89 27.39
C PHE A 419 6.05 -10.89 26.66
N ASN A 420 7.31 -11.25 26.44
CA ASN A 420 8.25 -10.41 25.68
C ASN A 420 7.80 -10.13 24.23
N GLN A 421 7.02 -11.04 23.62
CA GLN A 421 6.44 -10.82 22.28
C GLN A 421 5.30 -9.79 22.29
N GLU A 422 4.53 -9.70 23.39
CA GLU A 422 3.49 -8.68 23.55
C GLU A 422 4.10 -7.28 23.72
N LYS A 423 5.26 -7.14 24.37
CA LYS A 423 5.98 -5.84 24.50
C LYS A 423 6.29 -5.21 23.13
N PHE A 424 6.74 -6.02 22.16
CA PHE A 424 7.01 -5.56 20.79
C PHE A 424 5.76 -5.11 20.05
N LEU A 425 4.61 -5.75 20.31
CA LEU A 425 3.35 -5.41 19.69
C LEU A 425 2.83 -4.03 20.10
N LEU A 426 3.34 -3.39 21.16
CA LEU A 426 2.77 -2.16 21.73
C LEU A 426 3.42 -0.88 21.23
N GLN A 427 4.76 -0.91 21.06
CA GLN A 427 5.59 0.12 20.43
C GLN A 427 5.07 0.60 19.08
N SER A 428 4.24 -0.22 18.46
CA SER A 428 3.81 -0.13 17.08
C SER A 428 2.33 0.17 16.86
N GLN A 429 1.54 0.25 17.94
CA GLN A 429 0.09 0.32 17.80
C GLN A 429 -0.38 1.66 17.23
N SER A 430 0.38 2.74 17.41
CA SER A 430 -0.03 4.07 16.93
C SER A 430 -0.10 4.15 15.41
N ILE A 431 0.92 3.68 14.67
CA ILE A 431 0.84 3.65 13.20
C ILE A 431 -0.12 2.56 12.74
N ASN A 432 -0.13 1.40 13.38
CA ASN A 432 -1.11 0.36 13.04
C ASN A 432 -2.54 0.86 13.16
N TYR A 433 -2.83 1.62 14.22
CA TYR A 433 -4.11 2.25 14.44
C TYR A 433 -4.40 3.27 13.34
N LEU A 434 -3.46 4.14 13.01
CA LEU A 434 -3.60 5.09 11.91
C LEU A 434 -3.89 4.39 10.58
N GLU A 435 -3.07 3.42 10.18
CA GLU A 435 -3.24 2.73 8.91
C GLU A 435 -4.55 1.93 8.86
N SER A 436 -4.97 1.33 9.98
CA SER A 436 -6.25 0.65 10.09
C SER A 436 -7.43 1.63 10.03
N PHE A 437 -7.31 2.78 10.68
CA PHE A 437 -8.32 3.84 10.69
C PHE A 437 -8.50 4.40 9.27
N LEU A 438 -7.42 4.78 8.60
CA LEU A 438 -7.44 5.32 7.23
C LEU A 438 -7.96 4.28 6.24
N PHE A 439 -7.52 3.02 6.37
CA PHE A 439 -8.03 1.94 5.54
C PHE A 439 -9.54 1.75 5.71
N THR A 440 -10.04 1.77 6.95
CA THR A 440 -11.48 1.60 7.22
C THR A 440 -12.30 2.75 6.65
N LYS A 441 -11.77 3.98 6.69
CA LYS A 441 -12.42 5.15 6.09
C LYS A 441 -12.50 5.08 4.57
N ASN A 442 -11.46 4.51 3.92
CA ASN A 442 -11.41 4.34 2.47
C ASN A 442 -12.18 3.12 1.95
N ASN A 443 -12.53 2.16 2.81
CA ASN A 443 -13.21 0.94 2.37
C ASN A 443 -14.72 1.15 2.22
N VAL A 444 -15.24 0.86 1.03
CA VAL A 444 -16.67 1.01 0.68
C VAL A 444 -17.53 -0.06 1.37
N ASP A 445 -16.95 -1.21 1.72
CA ASP A 445 -17.67 -2.31 2.36
C ASP A 445 -17.79 -2.09 3.88
N LYS A 446 -18.79 -1.28 4.26
CA LYS A 446 -19.11 -0.94 5.66
C LYS A 446 -19.51 -2.15 6.51
N ASN A 447 -19.81 -3.32 5.92
CA ASN A 447 -20.31 -4.48 6.66
C ASN A 447 -19.22 -5.24 7.43
N ASN A 448 -17.94 -4.90 7.24
CA ASN A 448 -16.80 -5.57 7.89
C ASN A 448 -16.01 -4.67 8.86
N THR A 449 -16.58 -3.53 9.26
CA THR A 449 -15.94 -2.52 10.13
C THR A 449 -15.94 -2.91 11.61
N ARG A 450 -15.52 -4.14 11.93
CA ARG A 450 -14.92 -4.42 13.24
C ARG A 450 -13.45 -4.02 13.14
N ASP A 451 -13.23 -2.70 13.12
CA ASP A 451 -11.91 -2.09 13.02
C ASP A 451 -11.27 -1.97 14.40
N PHE A 452 -10.04 -1.45 14.45
CA PHE A 452 -9.36 -1.22 15.72
C PHE A 452 -10.17 -0.30 16.66
N ILE A 453 -10.97 0.64 16.13
CA ILE A 453 -11.83 1.51 16.94
C ILE A 453 -12.91 0.70 17.65
N TYR A 454 -13.55 -0.23 16.94
CA TYR A 454 -14.52 -1.16 17.54
C TYR A 454 -13.89 -1.92 18.70
N PHE A 455 -12.70 -2.50 18.50
CA PHE A 455 -12.01 -3.24 19.55
C PHE A 455 -11.50 -2.34 20.68
N TRP A 456 -11.07 -1.13 20.38
CA TRP A 456 -10.61 -0.12 21.35
C TRP A 456 -11.75 0.39 22.22
N ASN A 457 -12.88 0.76 21.62
CA ASN A 457 -14.07 1.18 22.35
C ASN A 457 -14.58 0.07 23.24
N ARG A 458 -14.64 -1.15 22.71
CA ARG A 458 -15.07 -2.31 23.48
C ARG A 458 -14.10 -2.62 24.63
N GLY A 459 -12.79 -2.54 24.40
CA GLY A 459 -11.81 -2.63 25.48
C GLY A 459 -11.97 -1.54 26.53
N ARG A 460 -12.33 -0.31 26.13
CA ARG A 460 -12.62 0.79 27.07
C ARG A 460 -13.86 0.52 27.91
N GLU A 461 -14.90 -0.11 27.34
CA GLU A 461 -16.08 -0.55 28.11
C GLU A 461 -15.74 -1.63 29.13
N TYR A 462 -14.71 -2.45 28.88
CA TYR A 462 -14.25 -3.45 29.83
C TYR A 462 -13.33 -2.86 30.91
N LYS A 463 -12.73 -1.67 30.70
CA LYS A 463 -11.79 -0.98 31.62
C LYS A 463 -12.26 -0.92 33.06
N ASP A 464 -13.54 -0.67 33.29
CA ASP A 464 -14.05 -0.43 34.65
C ASP A 464 -14.30 -1.73 35.44
N LYS A 465 -14.05 -2.90 34.83
CA LYS A 465 -14.28 -4.22 35.43
C LYS A 465 -13.01 -4.88 35.98
N PHE A 466 -11.88 -4.16 36.03
CA PHE A 466 -10.58 -4.74 36.39
C PHE A 466 -10.17 -4.36 37.81
N THR A 467 -9.80 -5.37 38.61
CA THR A 467 -9.40 -5.20 40.02
C THR A 467 -7.93 -5.52 40.27
N SER A 468 -7.25 -6.20 39.33
CA SER A 468 -5.89 -6.75 39.50
C SER A 468 -4.83 -6.13 38.58
N PHE A 469 -5.23 -5.44 37.51
CA PHE A 469 -4.32 -4.78 36.56
C PHE A 469 -4.56 -3.28 36.52
N SER A 470 -3.56 -2.52 36.08
CA SER A 470 -3.81 -1.15 35.70
C SER A 470 -4.83 -1.08 34.55
N ASN A 471 -5.62 -0.02 34.55
CA ASN A 471 -6.65 0.23 33.55
C ASN A 471 -6.12 0.16 32.10
N ASP A 472 -4.86 0.55 31.90
CA ASP A 472 -4.23 0.57 30.58
C ASP A 472 -3.74 -0.84 30.17
N GLU A 473 -3.28 -1.66 31.13
CA GLU A 473 -2.87 -3.06 30.90
C GLU A 473 -4.05 -3.92 30.43
N ALA A 474 -5.20 -3.78 31.07
CA ALA A 474 -6.35 -4.62 30.79
C ALA A 474 -7.09 -4.21 29.50
N LEU A 475 -7.20 -2.91 29.21
CA LEU A 475 -7.64 -2.39 27.91
C LEU A 475 -6.81 -2.99 26.77
N LEU A 476 -5.51 -3.06 26.98
CA LEU A 476 -4.58 -3.51 25.96
C LEU A 476 -4.56 -5.02 25.76
N SER A 477 -4.63 -5.79 26.85
CA SER A 477 -4.81 -7.24 26.77
C SER A 477 -6.07 -7.61 25.98
N TYR A 478 -7.18 -6.89 26.23
CA TYR A 478 -8.43 -7.06 25.46
C TYR A 478 -8.23 -6.82 23.96
N LEU A 479 -7.52 -5.75 23.62
CA LEU A 479 -7.25 -5.34 22.24
C LEU A 479 -6.42 -6.36 21.48
N LEU A 480 -5.32 -6.83 22.08
CA LEU A 480 -4.46 -7.83 21.47
C LEU A 480 -5.23 -9.13 21.24
N ALA A 481 -5.93 -9.60 22.27
CA ALA A 481 -6.74 -10.80 22.19
C ALA A 481 -7.91 -10.65 21.20
N SER A 482 -8.47 -9.45 21.01
CA SER A 482 -9.48 -9.18 20.00
C SER A 482 -8.96 -9.26 18.57
N LEU A 483 -7.79 -8.65 18.33
CA LEU A 483 -7.13 -8.66 17.04
C LEU A 483 -6.73 -10.09 16.66
N ASP A 484 -6.18 -10.83 17.62
CA ASP A 484 -5.82 -12.23 17.41
C ASP A 484 -7.04 -13.12 17.24
N ALA A 485 -8.12 -12.93 18.01
CA ALA A 485 -9.36 -13.69 17.85
C ALA A 485 -9.89 -13.55 16.42
N LYS A 486 -9.86 -12.35 15.85
CA LYS A 486 -10.25 -12.10 14.46
C LYS A 486 -9.30 -12.78 13.48
N ARG A 487 -7.99 -12.68 13.71
CA ARG A 487 -6.95 -13.29 12.86
C ARG A 487 -7.10 -14.81 12.78
N ILE A 488 -7.35 -15.46 13.91
CA ILE A 488 -7.44 -16.93 14.00
C ILE A 488 -8.90 -17.44 13.95
N LYS A 489 -9.85 -16.58 13.60
CA LYS A 489 -11.29 -16.88 13.45
C LYS A 489 -11.96 -17.45 14.72
N CYS A 490 -11.50 -17.04 15.90
CA CYS A 490 -12.19 -17.32 17.16
C CYS A 490 -13.42 -16.43 17.35
N SER A 491 -14.44 -16.99 18.01
CA SER A 491 -15.77 -16.39 18.16
C SER A 491 -15.81 -15.18 19.09
N GLY A 492 -14.75 -14.93 19.85
CA GLY A 492 -14.69 -13.81 20.77
C GLY A 492 -13.50 -13.89 21.71
N VAL A 493 -13.34 -12.81 22.46
CA VAL A 493 -12.29 -12.65 23.45
C VAL A 493 -12.79 -13.06 24.82
N HIS A 494 -11.97 -13.77 25.57
CA HIS A 494 -12.33 -14.31 26.87
C HIS A 494 -11.43 -13.74 27.96
N GLN A 495 -12.05 -13.22 29.01
CA GLN A 495 -11.32 -12.78 30.20
C GLN A 495 -10.91 -14.01 31.01
N MET A 496 -9.62 -14.11 31.30
CA MET A 496 -9.02 -15.11 32.16
C MET A 496 -9.18 -14.73 33.64
N GLU A 497 -9.05 -15.70 34.55
CA GLU A 497 -9.07 -15.46 36.00
C GLU A 497 -8.00 -14.46 36.47
N SER A 498 -6.90 -14.34 35.72
CA SER A 498 -5.88 -13.32 35.99
C SER A 498 -6.44 -11.89 35.83
N GLY A 499 -7.47 -11.70 35.01
CA GLY A 499 -7.98 -10.41 34.55
C GLY A 499 -7.56 -10.05 33.12
N LEU A 500 -6.64 -10.82 32.51
CA LEU A 500 -6.20 -10.66 31.11
C LEU A 500 -7.19 -11.27 30.13
N PHE A 501 -7.01 -11.00 28.85
CA PHE A 501 -7.83 -11.54 27.78
C PHE A 501 -7.05 -12.49 26.87
N MET A 502 -7.76 -13.50 26.39
CA MET A 502 -7.26 -14.44 25.40
C MET A 502 -8.19 -14.51 24.18
N PRO A 503 -7.63 -14.75 22.98
CA PRO A 503 -8.38 -14.68 21.72
C PRO A 503 -9.40 -15.81 21.52
N CYS A 504 -9.36 -16.86 22.33
CA CYS A 504 -10.25 -18.02 22.21
C CYS A 504 -10.75 -18.49 23.57
N LYS A 505 -11.85 -19.25 23.59
CA LYS A 505 -12.50 -19.73 24.83
C LYS A 505 -11.61 -20.63 25.69
N SER A 506 -10.64 -21.32 25.08
CA SER A 506 -9.66 -22.13 25.79
C SER A 506 -8.28 -22.00 25.14
N HIS A 507 -7.25 -22.29 25.94
CA HIS A 507 -5.86 -22.32 25.47
C HIS A 507 -5.62 -23.44 24.46
N GLU A 508 -6.31 -24.58 24.59
CA GLU A 508 -6.25 -25.66 23.60
C GLU A 508 -6.83 -25.22 22.26
N THR A 509 -7.93 -24.45 22.28
CA THR A 509 -8.53 -23.90 21.05
C THR A 509 -7.57 -22.95 20.37
N TYR A 510 -6.91 -22.08 21.14
CA TYR A 510 -5.88 -21.19 20.63
C TYR A 510 -4.73 -21.98 19.99
N LYS A 511 -4.13 -22.93 20.72
CA LYS A 511 -3.03 -23.77 20.24
C LYS A 511 -3.40 -24.56 18.98
N SER A 512 -4.60 -25.12 18.93
CA SER A 512 -5.08 -25.85 17.74
C SER A 512 -5.19 -24.95 16.51
N LEU A 513 -5.54 -23.68 16.68
CA LEU A 513 -5.71 -22.72 15.59
C LEU A 513 -4.41 -22.02 15.18
N THR A 514 -3.43 -21.96 16.08
CA THR A 514 -2.10 -21.37 15.82
C THR A 514 -1.02 -22.39 15.47
N GLY A 515 -1.32 -23.69 15.54
CA GLY A 515 -0.34 -24.76 15.30
C GLY A 515 0.61 -25.01 16.47
N GLY A 516 0.21 -24.65 17.71
CA GLY A 516 0.93 -25.01 18.94
C GLY A 516 2.10 -24.11 19.33
N TYR A 517 2.28 -22.97 18.65
CA TYR A 517 3.25 -21.94 19.03
C TYR A 517 2.84 -21.17 20.29
#